data_AF-A0A6G8NI39-F1
#
_entry.id   AF-A0A6G8NI39-F1
#
_cell.length_a   1.000
_cell.length_b   1.000
_cell.length_c   1.000
_cell.angle_alpha   90.00
_cell.angle_beta   90.00
_cell.angle_gamma   90.00
#
_symmetry.space_group_name_H-M   'P 1'
#
loop_
_entity.id
_entity.type
_entity.pdbx_description
1 polymer ?
#
loop_
_entity_poly.entity_id
_entity_poly.type
_entity_poly.pdbx_seq_one_letter_code
_entity_poly.pdbx_strand_id
1 'polypeptide(L)'
;MKKYVREFGLILGLTFTVLLYGFFVYSFDRMLGTKKDFWDILGPVATCTATLVALFFGVGQEHLRWSAVCATARIGAAKLVPQLGAVLDAIEKIAPQLESFDNDWMELLNPEQQFAEIKSTANLAALDVPMSELASLSSLNDDCAVRLARAIALLELMNKSIADWELSLWSAGATDDDRRQRVRKWSLWVREARTLIASALRTCKKVSADL
;
A
#
# COMPACT_ATOMS: atom_id res chain seq x y z
N MET A 1 23.16 -10.98 -0.82
CA MET A 1 24.19 -11.72 -0.03
C MET A 1 25.61 -11.16 -0.13
N LYS A 2 26.18 -10.91 -1.32
CA LYS A 2 27.58 -10.42 -1.45
C LYS A 2 27.89 -9.10 -0.72
N LYS A 3 26.92 -8.19 -0.58
CA LYS A 3 27.09 -6.90 0.11
C LYS A 3 27.23 -7.07 1.63
N TYR A 4 26.43 -7.97 2.22
CA TYR A 4 26.47 -8.27 3.67
C TYR A 4 27.79 -8.91 4.11
N VAL A 5 28.39 -9.79 3.29
CA VAL A 5 29.70 -10.40 3.61
C VAL A 5 30.80 -9.34 3.67
N ARG A 6 30.71 -8.30 2.83
CA ARG A 6 31.69 -7.22 2.78
C ARG A 6 31.56 -6.26 3.98
N GLU A 7 30.34 -5.98 4.41
CA GLU A 7 30.07 -5.13 5.58
C GLU A 7 30.37 -5.86 6.90
N PHE A 8 30.10 -7.17 6.98
CA PHE A 8 30.49 -7.99 8.13
C PHE A 8 32.02 -8.06 8.29
N GLY A 9 32.75 -8.17 7.18
CA GLY A 9 34.22 -8.12 7.18
C GLY A 9 34.79 -6.79 7.66
N LEU A 10 34.13 -5.66 7.35
CA LEU A 10 34.52 -4.35 7.86
C LEU A 10 34.35 -4.23 9.37
N ILE A 11 33.25 -4.78 9.92
CA ILE A 11 32.97 -4.74 11.37
C ILE A 11 33.92 -5.63 12.14
N LEU A 12 34.18 -6.85 11.63
CA LEU A 12 35.14 -7.77 12.23
C LEU A 12 36.56 -7.18 12.18
N GLY A 13 36.88 -6.46 11.09
CA GLY A 13 38.10 -5.67 10.99
C GLY A 13 38.16 -4.56 12.05
N LEU A 14 37.10 -3.76 12.19
CA LEU A 14 37.05 -2.61 13.12
C LEU A 14 37.13 -3.05 14.58
N THR A 15 36.41 -4.10 14.98
CA THR A 15 36.52 -4.68 16.32
C THR A 15 37.90 -5.28 16.58
N PHE A 16 38.49 -5.96 15.59
CA PHE A 16 39.87 -6.45 15.68
C PHE A 16 40.89 -5.31 15.80
N THR A 17 40.67 -4.18 15.11
CA THR A 17 41.56 -3.02 15.18
C THR A 17 41.46 -2.31 16.54
N VAL A 18 40.26 -2.21 17.12
CA VAL A 18 40.04 -1.65 18.46
C VAL A 18 40.66 -2.55 19.54
N LEU A 19 40.53 -3.88 19.41
CA LEU A 19 41.19 -4.84 20.31
C LEU A 19 42.71 -4.77 20.19
N LEU A 20 43.24 -4.68 18.97
CA LEU A 20 44.68 -4.49 18.73
C LEU A 20 45.16 -3.17 19.33
N TYR A 21 44.41 -2.08 19.16
CA TYR A 21 44.76 -0.78 19.71
C TYR A 21 44.73 -0.80 21.25
N GLY A 22 43.71 -1.41 21.85
CA GLY A 22 43.64 -1.61 23.30
C GLY A 22 44.80 -2.46 23.84
N PHE A 23 45.18 -3.51 23.11
CA PHE A 23 46.35 -4.34 23.43
C PHE A 23 47.67 -3.56 23.29
N PHE A 24 47.78 -2.70 22.26
CA PHE A 24 48.95 -1.86 22.03
C PHE A 24 49.11 -0.82 23.14
N VAL A 25 48.02 -0.14 23.50
CA VAL A 25 48.00 0.84 24.61
C VAL A 25 48.33 0.15 25.93
N TYR A 26 47.76 -1.02 26.21
CA TYR A 26 48.10 -1.81 27.40
C TYR A 26 49.59 -2.19 27.45
N SER A 27 50.15 -2.61 26.31
CA SER A 27 51.57 -2.97 26.21
C SER A 27 52.49 -1.76 26.36
N PHE A 28 52.08 -0.60 25.84
CA PHE A 28 52.82 0.67 25.95
C PHE A 28 52.77 1.27 27.36
N ASP A 29 51.63 1.19 28.04
CA ASP A 29 51.48 1.70 29.41
C ASP A 29 52.36 0.88 30.39
N ARG A 30 52.51 -0.43 30.12
CA ARG A 30 53.47 -1.29 30.82
C ARG A 30 54.93 -0.92 30.55
N MET A 31 55.25 -0.35 29.38
CA MET A 31 56.59 0.13 29.02
C MET A 31 56.90 1.53 29.56
N LEU A 32 55.90 2.41 29.68
CA LEU A 32 56.08 3.82 30.06
C LEU A 32 55.98 4.07 31.57
N GLY A 33 55.57 3.06 32.37
CA GLY A 33 55.57 3.15 33.84
C GLY A 33 54.58 4.18 34.41
N THR A 34 53.63 4.63 33.60
CA THR A 34 52.60 5.59 33.98
C THR A 34 51.50 4.90 34.78
N LYS A 35 51.29 5.33 36.03
CA LYS A 35 50.24 4.83 36.95
C LYS A 35 48.85 5.38 36.60
N LYS A 36 48.47 5.43 35.32
CA LYS A 36 47.10 5.78 34.97
C LYS A 36 46.32 4.47 34.90
N ASP A 37 45.31 4.33 35.75
CA ASP A 37 44.61 3.05 35.90
C ASP A 37 44.00 2.64 34.56
N PHE A 38 44.53 1.57 33.97
CA PHE A 38 44.08 0.96 32.71
C PHE A 38 42.54 0.87 32.61
N TRP A 39 41.89 0.65 33.75
CA TRP A 39 40.45 0.59 33.90
C TRP A 39 39.71 1.89 33.53
N ASP A 40 40.34 3.06 33.72
CA ASP A 40 39.78 4.38 33.35
C ASP A 40 39.69 4.59 31.84
N ILE A 41 40.56 3.93 31.06
CA ILE A 41 40.56 3.99 29.60
C ILE A 41 39.68 2.87 29.01
N LEU A 42 39.72 1.68 29.63
CA LEU A 42 38.97 0.52 29.15
C LEU A 42 37.45 0.72 29.22
N GLY A 43 36.93 1.31 30.30
CA GLY A 43 35.50 1.52 30.50
C GLY A 43 34.84 2.36 29.38
N PRO A 44 35.35 3.56 29.06
CA PRO A 44 34.84 4.38 27.97
C PRO A 44 34.93 3.68 26.60
N VAL A 45 36.05 3.01 26.30
CA VAL A 45 36.23 2.30 25.03
C VAL A 45 35.26 1.13 24.88
N ALA A 46 35.06 0.34 25.93
CA ALA A 46 34.07 -0.73 25.95
C ALA A 46 32.65 -0.19 25.75
N THR A 47 32.32 0.92 26.40
CA THR A 47 31.01 1.56 26.27
C THR A 47 30.76 2.07 24.85
N CYS A 48 31.72 2.80 24.24
CA CYS A 48 31.60 3.26 22.87
C CYS A 48 31.45 2.10 21.88
N THR A 49 32.20 1.01 22.08
CA THR A 49 32.12 -0.17 21.22
C THR A 49 30.75 -0.85 21.35
N ALA A 50 30.24 -1.00 22.57
CA ALA A 50 28.90 -1.55 22.82
C ALA A 50 27.80 -0.70 22.18
N THR A 51 27.89 0.64 22.27
CA THR A 51 26.94 1.56 21.62
C THR A 51 26.99 1.43 20.10
N LEU A 52 28.16 1.33 19.49
CA LEU A 52 28.31 1.16 18.04
C LEU A 52 27.71 -0.18 17.57
N VAL A 53 27.96 -1.26 18.30
CA VAL A 53 27.39 -2.58 18.00
C VAL A 53 25.87 -2.54 18.13
N ALA A 54 25.33 -1.96 19.20
CA ALA A 54 23.89 -1.82 19.41
C ALA A 54 23.23 -0.98 18.30
N LEU A 55 23.85 0.14 17.91
CA LEU A 55 23.36 0.99 16.84
C LEU A 55 23.41 0.28 15.48
N PHE A 56 24.46 -0.50 15.22
CA PHE A 56 24.57 -1.29 14.00
C PHE A 56 23.49 -2.37 13.91
N PHE A 57 23.24 -3.12 14.99
CA PHE A 57 22.17 -4.11 15.01
C PHE A 57 20.78 -3.46 14.90
N GLY A 58 20.57 -2.31 15.56
CA GLY A 58 19.33 -1.55 15.44
C GLY A 58 19.06 -1.08 14.00
N VAL A 59 20.06 -0.46 13.36
CA VAL A 59 19.95 -0.01 11.96
C VAL A 59 19.83 -1.19 11.00
N GLY A 60 20.58 -2.26 11.22
CA GLY A 60 20.55 -3.47 10.38
C GLY A 60 19.20 -4.19 10.45
N GLN A 61 18.64 -4.36 11.66
CA GLN A 61 17.31 -4.93 11.84
C GLN A 61 16.23 -4.07 11.20
N GLU A 62 16.34 -2.75 11.34
CA GLU A 62 15.40 -1.83 10.71
C GLU A 62 15.47 -1.92 9.19
N HIS A 63 16.67 -1.98 8.61
CA HIS A 63 16.83 -2.14 7.16
C HIS A 63 16.27 -3.47 6.64
N LEU A 64 16.47 -4.58 7.39
CA LEU A 64 15.88 -5.87 7.06
C LEU A 64 14.34 -5.81 7.14
N ARG A 65 13.79 -5.15 8.17
CA ARG A 65 12.35 -4.94 8.33
C ARG A 65 11.78 -4.16 7.16
N TRP A 66 12.39 -3.04 6.78
CA TRP A 66 11.99 -2.27 5.60
C TRP A 66 12.05 -3.08 4.31
N SER A 67 13.11 -3.89 4.13
CA SER A 67 13.23 -4.73 2.93
C SER A 67 12.12 -5.78 2.85
N ALA A 68 11.76 -6.40 3.98
CA ALA A 68 10.66 -7.36 4.04
C ALA A 68 9.31 -6.69 3.76
N VAL A 69 9.07 -5.51 4.32
CA VAL A 69 7.85 -4.71 4.08
C VAL A 69 7.73 -4.30 2.61
N CYS A 70 8.82 -3.84 1.99
CA CYS A 70 8.82 -3.53 0.56
C CYS A 70 8.56 -4.76 -0.31
N ALA A 71 9.12 -5.92 0.07
CA ALA A 71 8.91 -7.16 -0.66
C ALA A 71 7.44 -7.63 -0.57
N THR A 72 6.83 -7.58 0.61
CA THR A 72 5.41 -7.93 0.78
C THR A 72 4.50 -6.96 0.03
N ALA A 73 4.80 -5.67 0.05
CA ALA A 73 4.06 -4.66 -0.71
C ALA A 73 4.14 -4.87 -2.22
N ARG A 74 5.31 -5.28 -2.75
CA ARG A 74 5.50 -5.62 -4.17
C ARG A 74 4.70 -6.85 -4.58
N ILE A 75 4.72 -7.89 -3.75
CA ILE A 75 3.94 -9.11 -3.99
C ILE A 75 2.44 -8.81 -3.96
N GLY A 76 1.99 -8.03 -2.97
CA GLY A 76 0.60 -7.56 -2.87
C GLY A 76 0.19 -6.73 -4.08
N ALA A 77 1.03 -5.78 -4.51
CA ALA A 77 0.80 -4.99 -5.71
C ALA A 77 0.68 -5.86 -6.96
N ALA A 78 1.61 -6.81 -7.17
CA ALA A 78 1.59 -7.70 -8.34
C ALA A 78 0.33 -8.58 -8.39
N LYS A 79 -0.15 -9.06 -7.24
CA LYS A 79 -1.42 -9.81 -7.14
C LYS A 79 -2.62 -8.95 -7.51
N LEU A 80 -2.63 -7.69 -7.11
CA LEU A 80 -3.77 -6.77 -7.32
C LEU A 80 -3.84 -6.21 -8.73
N VAL A 81 -2.73 -6.12 -9.48
CA VAL A 81 -2.73 -5.61 -10.86
C VAL A 81 -3.81 -6.24 -11.76
N PRO A 82 -3.93 -7.58 -11.89
CA PRO A 82 -4.96 -8.19 -12.74
C PRO A 82 -6.37 -7.95 -12.22
N GLN A 83 -6.58 -7.96 -10.90
CA GLN A 83 -7.89 -7.72 -10.30
C GLN A 83 -8.37 -6.27 -10.52
N LEU A 84 -7.48 -5.30 -10.27
CA LEU A 84 -7.74 -3.89 -10.52
C LEU A 84 -7.96 -3.60 -12.01
N GLY A 85 -7.28 -4.33 -12.90
CA GLY A 85 -7.52 -4.28 -14.35
C GLY A 85 -8.94 -4.73 -14.70
N ALA A 86 -9.36 -5.90 -14.22
CA ALA A 86 -10.71 -6.42 -14.49
C ALA A 86 -11.82 -5.50 -13.94
N VAL A 87 -11.63 -4.94 -12.75
CA VAL A 87 -12.59 -4.00 -12.15
C VAL A 87 -12.63 -2.68 -12.94
N LEU A 88 -11.48 -2.19 -13.40
CA LEU A 88 -11.44 -1.00 -14.26
C LEU A 88 -12.19 -1.23 -15.57
N ASP A 89 -12.01 -2.38 -16.21
CA ASP A 89 -12.73 -2.76 -17.43
C ASP A 89 -14.25 -2.86 -17.20
N ALA A 90 -14.67 -3.37 -16.04
CA ALA A 90 -16.09 -3.40 -15.65
C ALA A 90 -16.65 -1.99 -15.45
N ILE A 91 -15.92 -1.11 -14.75
CA ILE A 91 -16.29 0.29 -14.52
C ILE A 91 -16.39 1.07 -15.84
N GLU A 92 -15.50 0.79 -16.80
CA GLU A 92 -15.52 1.42 -18.13
C GLU A 92 -16.76 1.04 -18.96
N LYS A 93 -17.38 -0.11 -18.67
CA LYS A 93 -18.67 -0.50 -19.27
C LYS A 93 -19.86 0.13 -18.57
N ILE A 94 -19.79 0.30 -17.25
CA ILE A 94 -20.89 0.88 -16.44
C ILE A 94 -21.03 2.39 -16.67
N ALA A 95 -19.91 3.10 -16.76
CA ALA A 95 -19.93 4.57 -16.90
C ALA A 95 -20.78 5.06 -18.10
N PRO A 96 -20.59 4.56 -19.34
CA PRO A 96 -21.42 4.99 -20.47
C PRO A 96 -22.88 4.54 -20.34
N GLN A 97 -23.14 3.38 -19.72
CA GLN A 97 -24.51 2.92 -19.44
C GLN A 97 -25.23 3.89 -18.49
N LEU A 98 -24.59 4.32 -17.40
CA LEU A 98 -25.14 5.31 -16.47
C LEU A 98 -25.33 6.70 -17.11
N GLU A 99 -24.40 7.12 -17.99
CA GLU A 99 -24.53 8.40 -18.71
C GLU A 99 -25.66 8.36 -19.75
N SER A 100 -25.79 7.26 -20.50
CA SER A 100 -26.92 7.07 -21.43
C SER A 100 -28.25 7.06 -20.71
N PHE A 101 -28.30 6.48 -19.51
CA PHE A 101 -29.48 6.45 -18.68
C PHE A 101 -29.87 7.84 -18.14
N ASP A 102 -28.93 8.73 -17.82
CA ASP A 102 -29.26 10.11 -17.39
C ASP A 102 -29.83 10.96 -18.54
N ASN A 103 -29.35 10.74 -19.77
CA ASN A 103 -29.76 11.52 -20.94
C ASN A 103 -31.05 10.99 -21.58
N ASP A 104 -31.16 9.67 -21.75
CA ASP A 104 -32.15 9.05 -22.64
C ASP A 104 -33.25 8.30 -21.88
N TRP A 105 -33.32 8.42 -20.54
CA TRP A 105 -34.27 7.70 -19.66
C TRP A 105 -35.72 7.64 -20.18
N MET A 106 -36.18 8.72 -20.82
CA MET A 106 -37.55 8.87 -21.34
C MET A 106 -37.77 8.16 -22.68
N GLU A 107 -36.71 7.85 -23.42
CA GLU A 107 -36.73 7.20 -24.73
C GLU A 107 -36.44 5.68 -24.64
N LEU A 108 -36.13 5.19 -23.44
CA LEU A 108 -35.83 3.78 -23.20
C LEU A 108 -37.10 2.94 -23.31
N LEU A 109 -37.15 2.09 -24.33
CA LEU A 109 -38.23 1.11 -24.53
C LEU A 109 -38.41 0.15 -23.34
N ASN A 110 -37.36 -0.10 -22.55
CA ASN A 110 -37.42 -1.01 -21.41
C ASN A 110 -36.41 -0.64 -20.29
N PRO A 111 -36.75 0.30 -19.40
CA PRO A 111 -35.85 0.79 -18.35
C PRO A 111 -35.47 -0.29 -17.31
N GLU A 112 -36.35 -1.27 -17.07
CA GLU A 112 -36.08 -2.35 -16.12
C GLU A 112 -34.95 -3.27 -16.59
N GLN A 113 -34.93 -3.59 -17.89
CA GLN A 113 -33.91 -4.46 -18.46
C GLN A 113 -32.53 -3.81 -18.44
N GLN A 114 -32.44 -2.52 -18.75
CA GLN A 114 -31.17 -1.78 -18.66
C GLN A 114 -30.70 -1.62 -17.22
N PHE A 115 -31.62 -1.42 -16.27
CA PHE A 115 -31.28 -1.38 -14.85
C PHE A 115 -30.73 -2.73 -14.36
N ALA A 116 -31.32 -3.85 -14.78
CA ALA A 116 -30.82 -5.19 -14.50
C ALA A 116 -29.40 -5.42 -15.07
N GLU A 117 -29.13 -4.89 -16.26
CA GLU A 117 -27.80 -4.94 -16.88
C GLU A 117 -26.77 -4.11 -16.10
N ILE A 118 -27.11 -2.89 -15.70
CA ILE A 118 -26.27 -2.03 -14.85
C ILE A 118 -25.97 -2.72 -13.52
N LYS A 119 -26.98 -3.32 -12.87
CA LYS A 119 -26.81 -4.06 -11.62
C LYS A 119 -25.89 -5.27 -11.78
N SER A 120 -26.08 -6.05 -12.84
CA SER A 120 -25.23 -7.21 -13.12
C SER A 120 -23.76 -6.80 -13.31
N THR A 121 -23.53 -5.69 -14.01
CA THR A 121 -22.19 -5.17 -14.28
C THR A 121 -21.57 -4.53 -13.02
N ALA A 122 -22.38 -3.85 -12.20
CA ALA A 122 -21.96 -3.28 -10.92
C ALA A 122 -21.54 -4.35 -9.90
N ASN A 123 -22.19 -5.52 -9.92
CA ASN A 123 -21.75 -6.69 -9.14
C ASN A 123 -20.43 -7.27 -9.65
N LEU A 124 -20.18 -7.26 -10.96
CA LEU A 124 -18.89 -7.67 -11.54
C LEU A 124 -17.75 -6.69 -11.22
N ALA A 125 -18.08 -5.41 -10.99
CA ALA A 125 -17.14 -4.40 -10.52
C ALA A 125 -16.87 -4.45 -9.01
N ALA A 126 -17.53 -5.34 -8.26
CA ALA A 126 -17.28 -5.49 -6.83
C ALA A 126 -15.85 -5.98 -6.59
N LEU A 127 -15.06 -5.14 -5.94
CA LEU A 127 -13.67 -5.43 -5.61
C LEU A 127 -13.59 -5.87 -4.15
N ASP A 128 -13.48 -7.16 -3.91
CA ASP A 128 -13.24 -7.72 -2.58
C ASP A 128 -11.72 -7.85 -2.36
N VAL A 129 -11.14 -6.85 -1.69
CA VAL A 129 -9.73 -6.87 -1.27
C VAL A 129 -9.69 -6.90 0.25
N PRO A 130 -9.14 -7.96 0.86
CA PRO A 130 -9.10 -8.07 2.31
C PRO A 130 -8.22 -6.97 2.91
N MET A 131 -8.57 -6.54 4.12
CA MET A 131 -7.85 -5.46 4.81
C MET A 131 -6.36 -5.76 5.01
N SER A 132 -5.98 -7.04 5.10
CA SER A 132 -4.58 -7.49 5.15
C SER A 132 -3.80 -7.16 3.88
N GLU A 133 -4.42 -7.22 2.71
CA GLU A 133 -3.83 -6.85 1.43
C GLU A 133 -3.73 -5.34 1.28
N LEU A 134 -4.77 -4.59 1.69
CA LEU A 134 -4.70 -3.12 1.76
C LEU A 134 -3.60 -2.64 2.70
N ALA A 135 -3.45 -3.28 3.87
CA ALA A 135 -2.40 -2.98 4.83
C ALA A 135 -1.00 -3.23 4.27
N SER A 136 -0.83 -4.25 3.42
CA SER A 136 0.47 -4.51 2.75
C SER A 136 0.89 -3.37 1.82
N LEU A 137 -0.09 -2.66 1.22
CA LEU A 137 0.14 -1.51 0.34
C LEU A 137 0.36 -0.20 1.09
N SER A 138 0.16 -0.17 2.41
CA SER A 138 0.33 1.05 3.22
C SER A 138 1.77 1.60 3.19
N SER A 139 2.73 0.73 2.90
CA SER A 139 4.14 1.11 2.75
C SER A 139 4.48 1.69 1.36
N LEU A 140 3.53 1.65 0.41
CA LEU A 140 3.72 2.27 -0.90
C LEU A 140 3.47 3.77 -0.83
N ASN A 141 4.29 4.52 -1.54
CA ASN A 141 4.10 5.96 -1.72
C ASN A 141 2.78 6.25 -2.46
N ASP A 142 2.29 7.49 -2.33
CA ASP A 142 1.09 8.04 -2.98
C ASP A 142 -0.26 7.59 -2.39
N ASP A 143 -0.31 7.20 -1.11
CA ASP A 143 -1.55 6.84 -0.42
C ASP A 143 -2.38 5.76 -1.16
N CYS A 144 -1.69 4.83 -1.84
CA CYS A 144 -2.31 3.84 -2.72
C CYS A 144 -3.38 3.01 -1.98
N ALA A 145 -3.07 2.57 -0.76
CA ALA A 145 -4.01 1.85 0.11
C ALA A 145 -5.26 2.69 0.44
N VAL A 146 -5.10 3.99 0.71
CA VAL A 146 -6.22 4.90 1.02
C VAL A 146 -7.09 5.12 -0.21
N ARG A 147 -6.48 5.31 -1.40
CA ARG A 147 -7.19 5.48 -2.66
C ARG A 147 -8.00 4.23 -3.02
N LEU A 148 -7.42 3.04 -2.84
CA LEU A 148 -8.11 1.77 -3.04
C LEU A 148 -9.24 1.56 -2.04
N ALA A 149 -9.00 1.80 -0.74
CA ALA A 149 -10.04 1.70 0.27
C ALA A 149 -11.23 2.65 -0.03
N ARG A 150 -10.94 3.88 -0.47
CA ARG A 150 -11.98 4.82 -0.90
C ARG A 150 -12.73 4.33 -2.14
N ALA A 151 -12.03 3.80 -3.13
CA ALA A 151 -12.67 3.26 -4.33
C ALA A 151 -13.58 2.08 -4.02
N ILE A 152 -13.15 1.16 -3.15
CA ILE A 152 -13.96 0.02 -2.67
C ILE A 152 -15.22 0.54 -1.97
N ALA A 153 -15.06 1.48 -1.02
CA ALA A 153 -16.20 2.06 -0.31
C ALA A 153 -17.20 2.75 -1.25
N LEU A 154 -16.73 3.43 -2.30
CA LEU A 154 -17.61 4.05 -3.30
C LEU A 154 -18.39 3.01 -4.13
N LEU A 155 -17.74 1.91 -4.52
CA LEU A 155 -18.39 0.82 -5.26
C LEU A 155 -19.39 0.05 -4.40
N GLU A 156 -19.06 -0.20 -3.12
CA GLU A 156 -19.99 -0.78 -2.15
C GLU A 156 -21.18 0.14 -1.89
N LEU A 157 -20.95 1.44 -1.71
CA LEU A 157 -22.01 2.43 -1.53
C LEU A 157 -22.93 2.48 -2.76
N MET A 158 -22.36 2.39 -3.97
CA MET A 158 -23.13 2.30 -5.20
C MET A 158 -23.97 1.01 -5.22
N ASN A 159 -23.36 -0.16 -5.01
CA ASN A 159 -24.07 -1.44 -5.03
C ASN A 159 -25.20 -1.48 -3.99
N LYS A 160 -24.93 -1.00 -2.78
CA LYS A 160 -25.94 -0.85 -1.74
C LYS A 160 -27.04 0.12 -2.16
N SER A 161 -26.68 1.28 -2.72
CA SER A 161 -27.67 2.26 -3.17
C SER A 161 -28.53 1.75 -4.32
N ILE A 162 -27.99 0.92 -5.22
CA ILE A 162 -28.73 0.27 -6.31
C ILE A 162 -29.69 -0.78 -5.72
N ALA A 163 -29.22 -1.60 -4.78
CA ALA A 163 -30.05 -2.62 -4.11
C ALA A 163 -31.16 -2.00 -3.25
N ASP A 164 -30.85 -0.95 -2.48
CA ASP A 164 -31.84 -0.19 -1.69
C ASP A 164 -32.87 0.47 -2.62
N TRP A 165 -32.43 0.95 -3.78
CA TRP A 165 -33.31 1.54 -4.78
C TRP A 165 -34.24 0.51 -5.42
N GLU A 166 -33.71 -0.67 -5.74
CA GLU A 166 -34.48 -1.82 -6.20
C GLU A 166 -35.47 -2.28 -5.13
N LEU A 167 -35.10 -2.37 -3.86
CA LEU A 167 -36.05 -2.72 -2.79
C LEU A 167 -37.14 -1.66 -2.59
N SER A 168 -36.80 -0.38 -2.85
CA SER A 168 -37.78 0.70 -2.95
C SER A 168 -38.50 0.77 -4.31
N LEU A 169 -38.32 -0.29 -5.14
CA LEU A 169 -38.88 -0.63 -6.44
C LEU A 169 -39.96 0.35 -6.88
N TRP A 170 -39.57 1.33 -7.70
CA TRP A 170 -40.49 2.31 -8.29
C TRP A 170 -41.45 2.91 -7.28
N SER A 171 -40.94 3.42 -6.15
CA SER A 171 -41.81 4.06 -5.16
C SER A 171 -42.78 4.96 -5.91
N ALA A 172 -44.08 4.65 -5.83
CA ALA A 172 -45.08 5.21 -6.74
C ALA A 172 -45.18 6.74 -6.65
N GLY A 173 -44.44 7.36 -5.73
CA GLY A 173 -44.25 8.80 -5.57
C GLY A 173 -42.84 9.36 -5.84
N ALA A 174 -41.85 8.57 -6.28
CA ALA A 174 -40.56 9.12 -6.72
C ALA A 174 -40.73 9.86 -8.05
N THR A 175 -40.38 11.14 -8.05
CA THR A 175 -40.41 11.97 -9.25
C THR A 175 -39.30 11.57 -10.21
N ASP A 176 -39.43 11.91 -11.49
CA ASP A 176 -38.38 11.66 -12.47
C ASP A 176 -37.09 12.43 -12.15
N ASP A 177 -37.20 13.56 -11.46
CA ASP A 177 -36.04 14.32 -10.97
C ASP A 177 -35.29 13.55 -9.86
N ASP A 178 -35.99 12.87 -8.96
CA ASP A 178 -35.37 12.04 -7.92
C ASP A 178 -34.59 10.87 -8.55
N ARG A 179 -35.15 10.28 -9.63
CA ARG A 179 -34.52 9.17 -10.39
C ARG A 179 -33.23 9.64 -11.04
N ARG A 180 -33.28 10.75 -11.80
CA ARG A 180 -32.09 11.35 -12.44
C ARG A 180 -31.03 11.74 -11.42
N GLN A 181 -31.44 12.33 -10.30
CA GLN A 181 -30.49 12.72 -9.25
C GLN A 181 -29.74 11.52 -8.66
N ARG A 182 -30.38 10.36 -8.51
CA ARG A 182 -29.71 9.14 -8.04
C ARG A 182 -28.75 8.57 -9.06
N VAL A 183 -29.16 8.49 -10.32
CA VAL A 183 -28.29 8.04 -11.43
C VAL A 183 -27.05 8.92 -11.54
N ARG A 184 -27.21 10.25 -11.43
CA ARG A 184 -26.09 11.20 -11.38
C ARG A 184 -25.16 10.98 -10.19
N LYS A 185 -25.70 10.65 -9.01
CA LYS A 185 -24.85 10.30 -7.85
C LYS A 185 -24.05 9.04 -8.12
N TRP A 186 -24.67 8.00 -8.70
CA TRP A 186 -23.98 6.77 -9.07
C TRP A 186 -22.91 7.02 -10.12
N SER A 187 -23.19 7.79 -11.17
CA SER A 187 -22.21 8.12 -12.21
C SER A 187 -21.02 8.90 -11.66
N LEU A 188 -21.25 9.82 -10.72
CA LEU A 188 -20.19 10.52 -9.99
C LEU A 188 -19.31 9.55 -9.17
N TRP A 189 -19.91 8.65 -8.41
CA TRP A 189 -19.17 7.64 -7.62
C TRP A 189 -18.37 6.70 -8.50
N VAL A 190 -18.94 6.22 -9.60
CA VAL A 190 -18.27 5.35 -10.58
C VAL A 190 -17.09 6.08 -11.23
N ARG A 191 -17.28 7.33 -11.64
CA ARG A 191 -16.22 8.15 -12.25
C ARG A 191 -15.08 8.40 -11.26
N GLU A 192 -15.40 8.73 -10.01
CA GLU A 192 -14.40 8.90 -8.97
C GLU A 192 -13.66 7.58 -8.68
N ALA A 193 -14.37 6.47 -8.48
CA ALA A 193 -13.79 5.15 -8.29
C ALA A 193 -12.87 4.76 -9.45
N ARG A 194 -13.25 5.04 -10.71
CA ARG A 194 -12.42 4.84 -11.90
C ARG A 194 -11.08 5.55 -11.78
N THR A 195 -11.10 6.85 -11.43
CA THR A 195 -9.86 7.64 -11.33
C THR A 195 -8.94 7.13 -10.23
N LEU A 196 -9.50 6.73 -9.08
CA LEU A 196 -8.77 6.18 -7.95
C LEU A 196 -8.14 4.82 -8.30
N ILE A 197 -8.90 3.92 -8.92
CA ILE A 197 -8.43 2.59 -9.35
C ILE A 197 -7.38 2.72 -10.44
N ALA A 198 -7.58 3.57 -11.45
CA ALA A 198 -6.61 3.80 -12.51
C ALA A 198 -5.30 4.40 -11.97
N SER A 199 -5.37 5.28 -10.96
CA SER A 199 -4.18 5.77 -10.28
C SER A 199 -3.47 4.66 -9.49
N ALA A 200 -4.22 3.89 -8.69
CA ALA A 200 -3.67 2.80 -7.90
C ALA A 200 -3.03 1.72 -8.79
N LEU A 201 -3.68 1.36 -9.90
CA LEU A 201 -3.17 0.42 -10.89
C LEU A 201 -1.84 0.88 -11.48
N ARG A 202 -1.69 2.17 -11.81
CA ARG A 202 -0.42 2.73 -12.28
C ARG A 202 0.69 2.59 -11.23
N THR A 203 0.40 2.90 -9.97
CA THR A 203 1.34 2.73 -8.86
C THR A 203 1.72 1.26 -8.67
N CYS A 204 0.74 0.35 -8.64
CA CYS A 204 0.98 -1.09 -8.50
C CYS A 204 1.82 -1.64 -9.65
N LYS A 205 1.52 -1.26 -10.91
CA LYS A 205 2.31 -1.67 -12.09
C LYS A 205 3.76 -1.19 -12.02
N LYS A 206 3.97 0.06 -11.59
CA LYS A 206 5.32 0.62 -11.43
C LYS A 206 6.11 -0.17 -10.39
N VAL A 207 5.50 -0.41 -9.23
CA VAL A 207 6.13 -1.14 -8.12
C VAL A 207 6.39 -2.61 -8.46
N SER A 208 5.49 -3.25 -9.23
CA SER A 208 5.64 -4.65 -9.64
C SER A 208 6.66 -4.85 -10.77
N ALA A 209 6.92 -3.82 -11.60
CA ALA A 209 7.92 -3.88 -12.66
C ALA A 209 9.36 -3.81 -12.13
N ASP A 210 9.54 -3.32 -10.89
CA ASP A 210 10.83 -3.24 -10.20
C ASP A 210 11.19 -4.53 -9.42
N LEU A 211 10.47 -5.64 -9.66
CA LEU A 211 10.77 -7.01 -9.19
C LEU A 211 11.77 -7.69 -10.11
#